data_AF-A0A3B9M831-F1
#
_entry.id   AF-A0A3B9M831-F1
#
_cell.length_a   1.000
_cell.length_b   1.000
_cell.length_c   1.000
_cell.angle_alpha   90.00
_cell.angle_beta   90.00
_cell.angle_gamma   90.00
#
_symmetry.space_group_name_H-M   'P 1'
#
loop_
_entity.id
_entity.type
_entity.pdbx_description
1 polymer ?
#
loop_
_entity_poly.entity_id
_entity_poly.type
_entity_poly.pdbx_seq_one_letter_code
_entity_poly.pdbx_strand_id
1 'polypeptide(L)'
;MVIASVVVVVVLLIGAIAYVSAGYVYASSRISDASGAIYGAAAHRAYVNTTFDLLDQQVSSFAPMSDAKVAKSTAGQLVSESQSIRGIVGSDDQSMAAARSRLHDQQWLTAISSGRLAAQAARIDHARTAAVAVKSAADGYLLLGQFYQAFFQALIDWDTMLADAKNNDFVGTSSADALLEADAAKAQQLTATAPGLPSQYHDFLVILQAYAVDVAKVLNARTTADFDAADKQVTADLTAMNALDFTGIAAKIKSYYQHYRDDFNAEMDKATT
;
A
#
# COMPACT_ATOMS: atom_id res chain seq x y z
N MET A 1 -27.52 -46.09 53.51
CA MET A 1 -26.47 -45.29 52.84
C MET A 1 -26.45 -45.42 51.31
N VAL A 2 -26.91 -46.52 50.71
CA VAL A 2 -26.90 -46.73 49.24
C VAL A 2 -27.78 -45.71 48.47
N ILE A 3 -28.94 -45.32 49.00
CA ILE A 3 -29.86 -44.38 48.32
C ILE A 3 -29.26 -42.96 48.21
N ALA A 4 -28.56 -42.49 49.25
CA ALA A 4 -27.93 -41.16 49.23
C ALA A 4 -26.74 -41.11 48.25
N SER A 5 -25.95 -42.20 48.14
CA SER A 5 -24.85 -42.30 47.19
C SER A 5 -25.34 -42.33 45.73
N VAL A 6 -26.43 -43.03 45.44
CA VAL A 6 -27.03 -43.08 44.10
C VAL A 6 -27.58 -41.70 43.68
N VAL A 7 -28.23 -40.97 44.59
CA VAL A 7 -28.75 -39.62 44.31
C VAL A 7 -27.61 -38.63 44.04
N VAL A 8 -26.51 -38.68 44.81
CA VAL A 8 -25.34 -37.81 44.59
C VAL A 8 -24.68 -38.07 43.23
N VAL A 9 -24.54 -39.34 42.82
CA VAL A 9 -23.97 -39.70 41.52
C VAL A 9 -24.85 -39.23 40.35
N VAL A 10 -26.17 -39.37 40.48
CA VAL A 10 -27.13 -38.91 39.44
C VAL A 10 -27.13 -37.39 39.31
N VAL A 11 -27.06 -36.64 40.41
CA VAL A 11 -26.99 -35.17 40.39
C VAL A 11 -25.67 -34.68 39.77
N LEU A 12 -24.54 -35.31 40.09
CA LEU A 12 -23.24 -35.00 39.48
C LEU A 12 -23.24 -35.30 37.97
N LEU A 13 -23.88 -36.39 37.54
CA LEU A 13 -24.02 -36.73 36.12
C LEU A 13 -24.90 -35.71 35.37
N ILE A 14 -26.03 -35.29 35.94
CA ILE A 14 -26.90 -34.27 35.33
C ILE A 14 -26.17 -32.93 35.25
N GLY A 15 -25.45 -32.54 36.31
CA GLY A 15 -24.61 -31.34 36.30
C GLY A 15 -23.51 -31.38 35.25
N ALA A 16 -22.83 -32.53 35.09
CA ALA A 16 -21.81 -32.72 34.06
C ALA A 16 -22.40 -32.67 32.63
N ILE A 17 -23.56 -33.27 32.39
CA ILE A 17 -24.24 -33.23 31.07
C ILE A 17 -24.72 -31.80 30.74
N ALA A 18 -25.29 -31.09 31.71
CA ALA A 18 -25.70 -29.69 31.56
C ALA A 18 -24.49 -28.78 31.27
N TYR A 19 -23.37 -29.01 31.96
CA TYR A 19 -22.11 -28.31 31.73
C TYR A 19 -21.53 -28.57 30.34
N VAL A 20 -21.48 -29.84 29.91
CA VAL A 20 -20.98 -30.23 28.58
C VAL A 20 -21.84 -29.62 27.47
N SER A 21 -23.17 -29.67 27.61
CA SER A 21 -24.09 -29.14 26.61
C SER A 21 -24.09 -27.60 26.56
N ALA A 22 -24.10 -26.91 27.70
CA ALA A 22 -23.96 -25.46 27.75
C ALA A 22 -22.61 -24.99 27.21
N GLY A 23 -21.52 -25.66 27.59
CA GLY A 23 -20.17 -25.41 27.09
C GLY A 23 -20.03 -25.63 25.59
N TYR A 24 -20.67 -26.69 25.06
CA TYR A 24 -20.71 -26.98 23.63
C TYR A 24 -21.49 -25.92 22.83
N VAL A 25 -22.67 -25.51 23.30
CA VAL A 25 -23.49 -24.48 22.64
C VAL A 25 -22.76 -23.13 22.65
N TYR A 26 -22.16 -22.76 23.78
CA TYR A 26 -21.35 -21.55 23.90
C TYR A 26 -20.13 -21.56 22.97
N ALA A 27 -19.38 -22.67 22.94
CA ALA A 27 -18.26 -22.80 22.00
C ALA A 27 -18.74 -22.77 20.54
N SER A 28 -19.88 -23.37 20.23
CA SER A 28 -20.44 -23.38 18.87
C SER A 28 -20.85 -21.98 18.40
N SER A 29 -21.43 -21.14 19.27
CA SER A 29 -21.75 -19.75 18.90
C SER A 29 -20.49 -18.92 18.67
N ARG A 30 -19.46 -19.06 19.51
CA ARG A 30 -18.17 -18.39 19.32
C ARG A 30 -17.45 -18.83 18.04
N ILE A 31 -17.49 -20.12 17.72
CA ILE A 31 -16.94 -20.66 16.46
C ILE A 31 -17.73 -20.12 15.26
N SER A 32 -19.04 -19.97 15.38
CA SER A 32 -19.90 -19.39 14.34
C SER A 32 -19.57 -17.91 14.10
N ASP A 33 -19.47 -17.09 15.16
CA ASP A 33 -19.09 -15.68 15.06
C ASP A 33 -17.70 -15.52 14.42
N ALA A 34 -16.74 -16.33 14.86
CA ALA A 34 -15.39 -16.39 14.29
C ALA A 34 -15.38 -16.79 12.81
N SER A 35 -16.21 -17.76 12.43
CA SER A 35 -16.35 -18.15 11.03
C SER A 35 -16.99 -17.03 10.22
N GLY A 36 -17.99 -16.34 10.78
CA GLY A 36 -18.61 -15.17 10.15
C GLY A 36 -17.61 -14.06 9.85
N ALA A 37 -16.70 -13.75 10.79
CA ALA A 37 -15.64 -12.76 10.57
C ALA A 37 -14.67 -13.17 9.45
N ILE A 38 -14.25 -14.44 9.41
CA ILE A 38 -13.39 -14.97 8.34
C ILE A 38 -14.09 -14.90 6.98
N TYR A 39 -15.36 -15.32 6.90
CA TYR A 39 -16.11 -15.30 5.64
C TYR A 39 -16.46 -13.87 5.20
N GLY A 40 -16.61 -12.92 6.13
CA GLY A 40 -16.69 -11.50 5.83
C GLY A 40 -15.44 -11.00 5.10
N ALA A 41 -14.25 -11.28 5.64
CA ALA A 41 -12.99 -10.95 4.98
C ALA A 41 -12.82 -11.68 3.63
N ALA A 42 -13.22 -12.96 3.56
CA ALA A 42 -13.18 -13.74 2.32
C ALA A 42 -14.12 -13.18 1.24
N ALA A 43 -15.24 -12.57 1.61
CA ALA A 43 -16.14 -11.90 0.67
C ALA A 43 -15.48 -10.70 -0.02
N HIS A 44 -14.48 -10.05 0.62
CA HIS A 44 -13.70 -8.98 0.02
C HIS A 44 -12.52 -9.47 -0.83
N ARG A 45 -12.25 -10.79 -0.92
CA ARG A 45 -11.09 -11.33 -1.66
C ARG A 45 -11.09 -10.96 -3.15
N ALA A 46 -12.26 -10.94 -3.79
CA ALA A 46 -12.38 -10.54 -5.19
C ALA A 46 -12.05 -9.04 -5.37
N TYR A 47 -12.54 -8.20 -4.46
CA TYR A 47 -12.24 -6.76 -4.45
C TYR A 47 -10.73 -6.53 -4.27
N VAL A 48 -10.10 -7.16 -3.25
CA VAL A 48 -8.66 -7.04 -3.00
C VAL A 48 -7.83 -7.38 -4.24
N ASN A 49 -8.10 -8.54 -4.86
CA ASN A 49 -7.38 -8.95 -6.07
C ASN A 49 -7.60 -7.98 -7.25
N THR A 50 -8.83 -7.50 -7.43
CA THR A 50 -9.14 -6.51 -8.47
C THR A 50 -8.41 -5.19 -8.22
N THR A 51 -8.31 -4.75 -6.97
CA THR A 51 -7.55 -3.54 -6.61
C THR A 51 -6.06 -3.74 -6.89
N PHE A 52 -5.47 -4.90 -6.56
CA PHE A 52 -4.07 -5.18 -6.96
C PHE A 52 -3.88 -5.06 -8.49
N ASP A 53 -4.79 -5.64 -9.28
CA ASP A 53 -4.73 -5.54 -10.75
C ASP A 53 -4.87 -4.07 -11.21
N LEU A 54 -5.73 -3.28 -10.58
CA LEU A 54 -5.91 -1.86 -10.87
C LEU A 54 -4.66 -1.03 -10.52
N LEU A 55 -4.07 -1.24 -9.34
CA LEU A 55 -2.86 -0.55 -8.90
C LEU A 55 -1.68 -0.86 -9.85
N ASP A 56 -1.53 -2.13 -10.25
CA ASP A 56 -0.54 -2.56 -11.24
C ASP A 56 -0.77 -1.91 -12.61
N GLN A 57 -2.02 -1.82 -13.05
CA GLN A 57 -2.38 -1.16 -14.30
C GLN A 57 -2.06 0.34 -14.26
N GLN A 58 -2.36 1.02 -13.14
CA GLN A 58 -2.05 2.43 -12.95
C GLN A 58 -0.54 2.68 -13.02
N VAL A 59 0.27 1.89 -12.29
CA VAL A 59 1.74 1.98 -12.36
C VAL A 59 2.25 1.74 -13.79
N SER A 60 1.72 0.74 -14.48
CA SER A 60 2.11 0.43 -15.86
C SER A 60 1.72 1.52 -16.85
N SER A 61 0.68 2.29 -16.56
CA SER A 61 0.18 3.36 -17.42
C SER A 61 1.04 4.62 -17.39
N PHE A 62 1.91 4.80 -16.39
CA PHE A 62 2.78 5.98 -16.30
C PHE A 62 3.80 6.06 -17.45
N ALA A 63 4.38 4.93 -17.86
CA ALA A 63 5.41 4.92 -18.91
C ALA A 63 4.90 5.45 -20.28
N PRO A 64 3.71 5.07 -20.78
CA PRO A 64 3.18 5.62 -22.03
C PRO A 64 2.50 7.00 -21.89
N MET A 65 2.33 7.54 -20.69
CA MET A 65 1.67 8.84 -20.49
C MET A 65 2.60 9.99 -20.86
N SER A 66 2.28 10.70 -21.94
CA SER A 66 3.02 11.90 -22.35
C SER A 66 2.59 13.16 -21.61
N ASP A 67 1.43 13.16 -20.95
CA ASP A 67 0.90 14.31 -20.22
C ASP A 67 1.09 14.13 -18.71
N ALA A 68 1.98 14.95 -18.14
CA ALA A 68 2.30 14.93 -16.72
C ALA A 68 1.10 15.29 -15.81
N LYS A 69 0.13 16.08 -16.27
CA LYS A 69 -1.09 16.41 -15.50
C LYS A 69 -2.00 15.20 -15.38
N VAL A 70 -2.17 14.46 -16.48
CA VAL A 70 -2.92 13.19 -16.48
C VAL A 70 -2.23 12.19 -15.58
N ALA A 71 -0.90 12.03 -15.72
CA ALA A 71 -0.12 11.11 -14.91
C ALA A 71 -0.18 11.45 -13.40
N LYS A 72 -0.11 12.74 -13.04
CA LYS A 72 -0.31 13.22 -11.66
C LYS A 72 -1.70 12.87 -11.12
N SER A 73 -2.74 13.01 -11.95
CA SER A 73 -4.11 12.63 -11.58
C SER A 73 -4.23 11.12 -11.33
N THR A 74 -3.66 10.30 -12.20
CA THR A 74 -3.59 8.83 -12.04
C THR A 74 -2.80 8.44 -10.78
N ALA A 75 -1.72 9.13 -10.44
CA ALA A 75 -1.02 8.94 -9.17
C ALA A 75 -1.91 9.27 -7.95
N GLY A 76 -2.78 10.27 -8.07
CA GLY A 76 -3.82 10.56 -7.08
C GLY A 76 -4.86 9.43 -6.94
N GLN A 77 -5.22 8.76 -8.04
CA GLN A 77 -6.08 7.58 -7.99
C GLN A 77 -5.38 6.41 -7.28
N LEU A 78 -4.08 6.20 -7.53
CA LEU A 78 -3.28 5.19 -6.84
C LEU A 78 -3.31 5.40 -5.31
N VAL A 79 -3.16 6.64 -4.86
CA VAL A 79 -3.28 7.04 -3.44
C VAL A 79 -4.68 6.73 -2.90
N SER A 80 -5.74 7.14 -3.61
CA SER A 80 -7.13 6.94 -3.18
C SER A 80 -7.49 5.46 -3.06
N GLU A 81 -7.15 4.64 -4.05
CA GLU A 81 -7.43 3.20 -4.06
C GLU A 81 -6.66 2.49 -2.94
N SER A 82 -5.40 2.86 -2.73
CA SER A 82 -4.57 2.36 -1.62
C SER A 82 -5.19 2.67 -0.25
N GLN A 83 -5.74 3.88 -0.07
CA GLN A 83 -6.44 4.23 1.17
C GLN A 83 -7.75 3.44 1.36
N SER A 84 -8.51 3.22 0.28
CA SER A 84 -9.75 2.46 0.31
C SER A 84 -9.51 1.02 0.75
N ILE A 85 -8.61 0.30 0.07
CA ILE A 85 -8.31 -1.09 0.40
C ILE A 85 -7.72 -1.22 1.81
N ARG A 86 -6.87 -0.28 2.23
CA ARG A 86 -6.34 -0.21 3.61
C ARG A 86 -7.46 -0.08 4.64
N GLY A 87 -8.48 0.72 4.36
CA GLY A 87 -9.64 0.91 5.23
C GLY A 87 -10.46 -0.37 5.38
N ILE A 88 -10.75 -1.03 4.25
CA ILE A 88 -11.52 -2.29 4.22
C ILE A 88 -10.80 -3.38 5.01
N VAL A 89 -9.52 -3.65 4.70
CA VAL A 89 -8.78 -4.72 5.40
C VAL A 89 -8.49 -4.37 6.87
N GLY A 90 -8.43 -3.07 7.21
CA GLY A 90 -8.36 -2.64 8.61
C GLY A 90 -9.63 -2.96 9.40
N SER A 91 -10.80 -2.76 8.79
CA SER A 91 -12.09 -3.13 9.38
C SER A 91 -12.25 -4.65 9.53
N ASP A 92 -11.79 -5.41 8.53
CA ASP A 92 -11.78 -6.87 8.56
C ASP A 92 -10.86 -7.39 9.67
N ASP A 93 -9.61 -6.89 9.77
CA ASP A 93 -8.70 -7.27 10.85
C ASP A 93 -9.26 -6.93 12.24
N GLN A 94 -9.90 -5.76 12.41
CA GLN A 94 -10.52 -5.40 13.68
C GLN A 94 -11.66 -6.37 14.06
N SER A 95 -12.50 -6.74 13.09
CA SER A 95 -13.59 -7.70 13.29
C SER A 95 -13.05 -9.08 13.66
N MET A 96 -11.99 -9.52 12.98
CA MET A 96 -11.30 -10.77 13.26
C MET A 96 -10.59 -10.76 14.62
N ALA A 97 -9.94 -9.67 15.01
CA ALA A 97 -9.30 -9.51 16.31
C ALA A 97 -10.34 -9.57 17.45
N ALA A 98 -11.50 -8.94 17.28
CA ALA A 98 -12.60 -9.02 18.23
C ALA A 98 -13.19 -10.44 18.33
N ALA A 99 -13.34 -11.14 17.21
CA ALA A 99 -13.76 -12.55 17.22
C ALA A 99 -12.70 -13.45 17.89
N ARG A 100 -11.41 -13.18 17.64
CA ARG A 100 -10.28 -13.91 18.22
C ARG A 100 -10.25 -13.83 19.73
N SER A 101 -10.51 -12.65 20.30
CA SER A 101 -10.51 -12.47 21.76
C SER A 101 -11.67 -13.25 22.40
N ARG A 102 -12.85 -13.24 21.77
CA ARG A 102 -14.06 -13.91 22.26
C ARG A 102 -13.98 -15.43 22.26
N LEU A 103 -13.09 -16.04 21.47
CA LEU A 103 -12.83 -17.48 21.49
C LEU A 103 -12.21 -17.95 22.82
N HIS A 104 -11.56 -17.04 23.55
CA HIS A 104 -10.95 -17.31 24.85
C HIS A 104 -11.83 -16.88 26.03
N ASP A 105 -13.03 -16.36 25.78
CA ASP A 105 -13.95 -16.02 26.85
C ASP A 105 -14.46 -17.30 27.54
N GLN A 106 -14.52 -17.29 28.87
CA GLN A 106 -15.10 -18.36 29.67
C GLN A 106 -14.48 -19.75 29.39
N GLN A 107 -13.14 -19.82 29.34
CA GLN A 107 -12.36 -21.04 29.06
C GLN A 107 -12.75 -22.25 29.91
N TRP A 108 -13.26 -22.02 31.12
CA TRP A 108 -13.78 -23.09 31.97
C TRP A 108 -14.93 -23.83 31.28
N LEU A 109 -15.93 -23.14 30.73
CA LEU A 109 -17.07 -23.73 30.01
C LEU A 109 -16.67 -24.43 28.71
N THR A 110 -15.55 -24.04 28.11
CA THR A 110 -15.16 -24.49 26.77
C THR A 110 -14.04 -25.54 26.75
N ALA A 111 -13.61 -26.03 27.91
CA ALA A 111 -12.51 -27.00 28.05
C ALA A 111 -12.66 -28.24 27.14
N ILE A 112 -13.89 -28.72 26.96
CA ILE A 112 -14.23 -29.91 26.15
C ILE A 112 -14.17 -29.61 24.63
N SER A 113 -14.32 -28.33 24.24
CA SER A 113 -14.25 -27.85 22.86
C SER A 113 -12.92 -27.17 22.51
N SER A 114 -11.93 -27.23 23.41
CA SER A 114 -10.64 -26.53 23.29
C SER A 114 -9.94 -26.76 21.95
N GLY A 115 -9.94 -27.99 21.44
CA GLY A 115 -9.37 -28.31 20.13
C GLY A 115 -10.06 -27.60 18.95
N ARG A 116 -11.41 -27.49 18.99
CA ARG A 116 -12.18 -26.79 17.94
C ARG A 116 -11.98 -25.27 18.03
N LEU A 117 -11.90 -24.74 19.25
CA LEU A 117 -11.60 -23.32 19.47
C LEU A 117 -10.17 -22.97 19.04
N ALA A 118 -9.19 -23.84 19.29
CA ALA A 118 -7.82 -23.67 18.84
C ALA A 118 -7.70 -23.72 17.31
N ALA A 119 -8.39 -24.66 16.65
CA ALA A 119 -8.46 -24.72 15.19
C ALA A 119 -9.08 -23.44 14.61
N GLN A 120 -10.19 -22.96 15.19
CA GLN A 120 -10.83 -21.73 14.73
C GLN A 120 -9.96 -20.49 14.98
N ALA A 121 -9.25 -20.45 16.10
CA ALA A 121 -8.27 -19.41 16.40
C ALA A 121 -7.15 -19.37 15.35
N ALA A 122 -6.59 -20.53 14.97
CA ALA A 122 -5.57 -20.61 13.92
C ALA A 122 -6.09 -20.09 12.57
N ARG A 123 -7.33 -20.43 12.21
CA ARG A 123 -7.97 -19.90 10.99
C ARG A 123 -8.12 -18.38 11.01
N ILE A 124 -8.50 -17.81 12.16
CA ILE A 124 -8.51 -16.34 12.32
C ILE A 124 -7.08 -15.79 12.17
N ASP A 125 -6.09 -16.40 12.80
CA ASP A 125 -4.70 -15.92 12.77
C ASP A 125 -4.15 -15.91 11.33
N HIS A 126 -4.51 -16.89 10.49
CA HIS A 126 -4.25 -16.88 9.05
C HIS A 126 -4.95 -15.71 8.32
N ALA A 127 -6.26 -15.53 8.52
CA ALA A 127 -6.99 -14.45 7.85
C ALA A 127 -6.48 -13.05 8.26
N ARG A 128 -6.03 -12.88 9.51
CA ARG A 128 -5.39 -11.65 9.98
C ARG A 128 -4.02 -11.43 9.35
N THR A 129 -3.22 -12.49 9.21
CA THR A 129 -1.95 -12.44 8.45
C THR A 129 -2.19 -11.99 7.00
N ALA A 130 -3.25 -12.50 6.36
CA ALA A 130 -3.65 -12.07 5.02
C ALA A 130 -4.00 -10.57 4.97
N ALA A 131 -4.78 -10.07 5.93
CA ALA A 131 -5.14 -8.65 6.03
C ALA A 131 -3.90 -7.75 6.24
N VAL A 132 -2.93 -8.20 7.03
CA VAL A 132 -1.65 -7.50 7.22
C VAL A 132 -0.86 -7.39 5.93
N ALA A 133 -0.77 -8.47 5.13
CA ALA A 133 -0.08 -8.44 3.84
C ALA A 133 -0.69 -7.38 2.89
N VAL A 134 -2.02 -7.34 2.78
CA VAL A 134 -2.72 -6.33 1.97
C VAL A 134 -2.50 -4.92 2.51
N LYS A 135 -2.54 -4.75 3.84
CA LYS A 135 -2.27 -3.45 4.47
C LYS A 135 -0.85 -2.95 4.17
N SER A 136 0.15 -3.83 4.24
CA SER A 136 1.54 -3.52 3.91
C SER A 136 1.70 -3.12 2.44
N ALA A 137 1.06 -3.84 1.51
CA ALA A 137 1.04 -3.46 0.10
C ALA A 137 0.38 -2.09 -0.10
N ALA A 138 -0.78 -1.86 0.51
CA ALA A 138 -1.52 -0.61 0.41
C ALA A 138 -0.73 0.58 0.97
N ASP A 139 -0.05 0.41 2.10
CA ASP A 139 0.85 1.42 2.65
C ASP A 139 2.03 1.71 1.70
N GLY A 140 2.55 0.68 1.02
CA GLY A 140 3.58 0.85 -0.01
C GLY A 140 3.10 1.60 -1.26
N TYR A 141 1.99 1.19 -1.85
CA TYR A 141 1.39 1.88 -3.01
C TYR A 141 0.94 3.31 -2.69
N LEU A 142 0.53 3.58 -1.44
CA LEU A 142 0.26 4.93 -0.97
C LEU A 142 1.50 5.83 -1.09
N LEU A 143 2.64 5.37 -0.56
CA LEU A 143 3.90 6.10 -0.60
C LEU A 143 4.41 6.24 -2.04
N LEU A 144 4.25 5.19 -2.85
CA LEU A 144 4.58 5.21 -4.28
C LEU A 144 3.73 6.24 -5.04
N GLY A 145 2.43 6.31 -4.75
CA GLY A 145 1.52 7.29 -5.36
C GLY A 145 1.86 8.72 -4.96
N GLN A 146 2.18 8.96 -3.68
CA GLN A 146 2.65 10.27 -3.21
C GLN A 146 3.96 10.70 -3.90
N PHE A 147 4.90 9.76 -4.06
CA PHE A 147 6.11 9.98 -4.85
C PHE A 147 5.74 10.39 -6.28
N TYR A 148 4.91 9.62 -6.98
CA TYR A 148 4.53 9.93 -8.37
C TYR A 148 3.80 11.27 -8.49
N GLN A 149 2.95 11.64 -7.53
CA GLN A 149 2.30 12.95 -7.52
C GLN A 149 3.31 14.10 -7.46
N ALA A 150 4.38 13.97 -6.66
CA ALA A 150 5.44 14.97 -6.57
C ALA A 150 6.33 14.95 -7.82
N PHE A 151 6.70 13.76 -8.30
CA PHE A 151 7.49 13.58 -9.52
C PHE A 151 6.82 14.23 -10.74
N PHE A 152 5.53 13.94 -10.96
CA PHE A 152 4.79 14.56 -12.07
C PHE A 152 4.52 16.05 -11.85
N GLN A 153 4.48 16.53 -10.60
CA GLN A 153 4.45 17.98 -10.36
C GLN A 153 5.73 18.64 -10.85
N ALA A 154 6.90 18.11 -10.53
CA ALA A 154 8.17 18.62 -11.04
C ALA A 154 8.19 18.64 -12.58
N LEU A 155 7.69 17.59 -13.24
CA LEU A 155 7.59 17.58 -14.70
C LEU A 155 6.62 18.65 -15.26
N ILE A 156 5.51 18.94 -14.56
CA ILE A 156 4.59 20.04 -14.94
C ILE A 156 5.30 21.39 -14.84
N ASP A 157 6.10 21.62 -13.80
CA ASP A 157 6.84 22.86 -13.62
C ASP A 157 7.94 22.99 -14.67
N TRP A 158 8.60 21.87 -15.04
CA TRP A 158 9.54 21.83 -16.16
C TRP A 158 8.87 22.19 -17.50
N ASP A 159 7.71 21.62 -17.80
CA ASP A 159 6.94 21.96 -19.01
C ASP A 159 6.53 23.43 -19.04
N THR A 160 6.12 23.97 -17.88
CA THR A 160 5.76 25.40 -17.72
C THR A 160 6.97 26.28 -17.99
N MET A 161 8.11 25.95 -17.40
CA MET A 161 9.37 26.65 -17.61
C MET A 161 9.78 26.67 -19.09
N LEU A 162 9.69 25.53 -19.77
CA LEU A 162 9.99 25.43 -21.21
C LEU A 162 9.01 26.22 -22.08
N ALA A 163 7.73 26.27 -21.70
CA ALA A 163 6.71 27.06 -22.41
C ALA A 163 6.96 28.57 -22.24
N ASP A 164 7.26 29.03 -21.04
CA ASP A 164 7.58 30.43 -20.76
C ASP A 164 8.86 30.87 -21.48
N ALA A 165 9.88 30.00 -21.48
CA ALA A 165 11.12 30.25 -22.22
C ALA A 165 10.87 30.40 -23.73
N LYS A 166 10.04 29.54 -24.33
CA LYS A 166 9.63 29.66 -25.74
C LYS A 166 8.88 30.96 -26.04
N ASN A 167 8.12 31.46 -25.07
CA ASN A 167 7.40 32.73 -25.17
C ASN A 167 8.28 33.95 -24.89
N ASN A 168 9.58 33.76 -24.60
CA ASN A 168 10.51 34.80 -24.13
C ASN A 168 10.04 35.48 -22.83
N ASP A 169 9.24 34.80 -22.00
CA ASP A 169 8.83 35.27 -20.69
C ASP A 169 9.89 34.89 -19.65
N PHE A 170 10.88 35.77 -19.47
CA PHE A 170 11.97 35.54 -18.52
C PHE A 170 11.51 35.49 -17.07
N VAL A 171 10.47 36.25 -16.70
CA VAL A 171 9.96 36.29 -15.33
C VAL A 171 9.19 34.99 -15.05
N GLY A 172 8.34 34.56 -15.99
CA GLY A 172 7.68 33.26 -15.96
C GLY A 172 8.68 32.11 -15.87
N THR A 173 9.68 32.09 -16.75
CA THR A 173 10.74 31.06 -16.77
C THR A 173 11.45 30.98 -15.41
N SER A 174 11.89 32.11 -14.86
CA SER A 174 12.57 32.12 -13.56
C SER A 174 11.66 31.68 -12.41
N SER A 175 10.37 32.01 -12.45
CA SER A 175 9.42 31.57 -11.42
C SER A 175 9.14 30.08 -11.51
N ALA A 176 9.00 29.54 -12.73
CA ALA A 176 8.75 28.12 -12.97
C ALA A 176 9.99 27.27 -12.65
N ASP A 177 11.19 27.75 -12.93
CA ASP A 177 12.46 27.10 -12.56
C ASP A 177 12.63 26.95 -11.04
N ALA A 178 12.27 28.00 -10.28
CA ALA A 178 12.27 27.93 -8.81
C ALA A 178 11.26 26.90 -8.25
N LEU A 179 10.08 26.76 -8.90
CA LEU A 179 9.11 25.73 -8.55
C LEU A 179 9.61 24.33 -8.91
N LEU A 180 10.20 24.18 -10.10
CA LEU A 180 10.83 22.96 -10.55
C LEU A 180 11.88 22.46 -9.57
N GLU A 181 12.80 23.33 -9.13
CA GLU A 181 13.83 22.98 -8.14
C GLU A 181 13.19 22.48 -6.83
N ALA A 182 12.19 23.21 -6.31
CA ALA A 182 11.51 22.87 -5.06
C ALA A 182 10.74 21.53 -5.14
N ASP A 183 9.97 21.32 -6.21
CA ASP A 183 9.17 20.11 -6.37
C ASP A 183 10.03 18.89 -6.78
N ALA A 184 11.13 19.08 -7.51
CA ALA A 184 12.12 18.03 -7.74
C ALA A 184 12.79 17.58 -6.44
N ALA A 185 13.19 18.53 -5.57
CA ALA A 185 13.75 18.23 -4.25
C ALA A 185 12.73 17.48 -3.36
N LYS A 186 11.46 17.88 -3.38
CA LYS A 186 10.39 17.19 -2.67
C LYS A 186 10.19 15.76 -3.19
N ALA A 187 10.14 15.57 -4.50
CA ALA A 187 10.03 14.24 -5.09
C ALA A 187 11.25 13.38 -4.73
N GLN A 188 12.45 13.96 -4.72
CA GLN A 188 13.67 13.25 -4.36
C GLN A 188 13.62 12.75 -2.92
N GLN A 189 13.15 13.56 -1.97
CA GLN A 189 12.99 13.14 -0.57
C GLN A 189 12.07 11.92 -0.44
N LEU A 190 11.00 11.85 -1.24
CA LEU A 190 10.05 10.74 -1.22
C LEU A 190 10.63 9.43 -1.78
N THR A 191 11.71 9.48 -2.57
CA THR A 191 12.40 8.27 -3.07
C THR A 191 12.92 7.39 -1.93
N ALA A 192 13.28 7.98 -0.79
CA ALA A 192 13.76 7.23 0.38
C ALA A 192 12.67 6.41 1.08
N THR A 193 11.41 6.76 0.85
CA THR A 193 10.25 6.16 1.54
C THR A 193 9.33 5.36 0.64
N ALA A 194 9.51 5.39 -0.69
CA ALA A 194 8.65 4.66 -1.62
C ALA A 194 9.19 3.24 -1.88
N PRO A 195 8.63 2.19 -1.25
CA PRO A 195 9.13 0.83 -1.41
C PRO A 195 8.93 0.32 -2.84
N GLY A 196 9.92 -0.42 -3.34
CA GLY A 196 9.91 -0.96 -4.70
C GLY A 196 10.20 0.05 -5.80
N LEU A 197 10.44 1.33 -5.47
CA LEU A 197 10.79 2.35 -6.44
C LEU A 197 12.20 2.10 -7.02
N PRO A 198 12.36 1.98 -8.35
CA PRO A 198 13.68 1.81 -8.96
C PRO A 198 14.57 3.06 -8.82
N SER A 199 15.88 2.86 -8.68
CA SER A 199 16.86 3.94 -8.44
C SER A 199 16.89 5.00 -9.54
N GLN A 200 16.50 4.63 -10.76
CA GLN A 200 16.41 5.53 -11.92
C GLN A 200 15.62 6.81 -11.63
N TYR A 201 14.56 6.72 -10.80
CA TYR A 201 13.79 7.90 -10.41
C TYR A 201 14.59 8.85 -9.51
N HIS A 202 15.39 8.31 -8.60
CA HIS A 202 16.30 9.11 -7.78
C HIS A 202 17.36 9.78 -8.65
N ASP A 203 18.01 9.01 -9.51
CA ASP A 203 19.07 9.51 -10.40
C ASP A 203 18.52 10.61 -11.33
N PHE A 204 17.32 10.43 -11.88
CA PHE A 204 16.65 11.45 -12.70
C PHE A 204 16.40 12.73 -11.92
N LEU A 205 15.89 12.64 -10.69
CA LEU A 205 15.59 13.81 -9.86
C LEU A 205 16.84 14.56 -9.39
N VAL A 206 17.96 13.86 -9.23
CA VAL A 206 19.27 14.50 -8.99
C VAL A 206 19.70 15.32 -10.20
N ILE A 207 19.60 14.74 -11.40
CA ILE A 207 19.97 15.43 -12.64
C ILE A 207 19.00 16.59 -12.91
N LEU A 208 17.70 16.42 -12.65
CA LEU A 208 16.70 17.47 -12.83
C LEU A 208 16.96 18.68 -11.93
N GLN A 209 17.45 18.45 -10.70
CA GLN A 209 17.86 19.54 -9.81
C GLN A 209 19.12 20.25 -10.32
N ALA A 210 20.11 19.50 -10.83
CA ALA A 210 21.28 20.10 -11.45
C ALA A 210 20.89 20.95 -12.67
N TYR A 211 19.98 20.43 -13.50
CA TYR A 211 19.40 21.13 -14.63
C TYR A 211 18.75 22.46 -14.22
N ALA A 212 17.90 22.47 -13.18
CA ALA A 212 17.26 23.70 -12.69
C ALA A 212 18.32 24.73 -12.22
N VAL A 213 19.32 24.27 -11.47
CA VAL A 213 20.44 25.12 -11.03
C VAL A 213 21.21 25.71 -12.22
N ASP A 214 21.43 24.95 -13.27
CA ASP A 214 22.16 25.41 -14.46
C ASP A 214 21.30 26.31 -15.37
N VAL A 215 19.98 26.10 -15.42
CA VAL A 215 19.03 27.03 -16.06
C VAL A 215 19.06 28.38 -15.34
N ALA A 216 19.04 28.40 -14.01
CA ALA A 216 19.17 29.63 -13.24
C ALA A 216 20.48 30.37 -13.58
N LYS A 217 21.59 29.65 -13.79
CA LYS A 217 22.86 30.26 -14.25
C LYS A 217 22.73 30.87 -15.65
N VAL A 218 22.08 30.18 -16.59
CA VAL A 218 21.80 30.72 -17.94
C VAL A 218 20.98 32.00 -17.86
N LEU A 219 19.91 32.01 -17.07
CA LEU A 219 19.03 33.17 -16.90
C LEU A 219 19.77 34.39 -16.31
N ASN A 220 20.71 34.16 -15.41
CA ASN A 220 21.57 35.19 -14.81
C ASN A 220 22.69 35.65 -15.75
N ALA A 221 23.25 34.74 -16.54
CA ALA A 221 24.37 35.00 -17.44
C ALA A 221 23.95 35.58 -18.81
N ARG A 222 22.66 35.76 -19.08
CA ARG A 222 22.08 36.13 -20.40
C ARG A 222 22.68 37.34 -21.13
N THR A 223 23.34 38.25 -20.42
CA THR A 223 24.01 39.43 -21.02
C THR A 223 25.52 39.46 -20.72
N THR A 224 26.07 38.32 -20.30
CA THR A 224 27.47 38.18 -19.86
C THR A 224 28.20 37.18 -20.74
N ALA A 225 29.54 37.17 -20.67
CA ALA A 225 30.37 36.21 -21.40
C ALA A 225 30.20 34.76 -20.91
N ASP A 226 29.57 34.54 -19.76
CA ASP A 226 29.40 33.23 -19.14
C ASP A 226 28.21 32.44 -19.71
N PHE A 227 27.39 33.05 -20.58
CA PHE A 227 26.18 32.43 -21.13
C PHE A 227 26.45 31.07 -21.80
N ASP A 228 27.38 31.02 -22.76
CA ASP A 228 27.69 29.80 -23.52
C ASP A 228 28.18 28.66 -22.61
N ALA A 229 28.92 29.01 -21.54
CA ALA A 229 29.41 28.03 -20.58
C ALA A 229 28.28 27.45 -19.73
N ALA A 230 27.32 28.29 -19.30
CA ALA A 230 26.14 27.86 -18.56
C ALA A 230 25.18 27.01 -19.44
N ASP A 231 24.93 27.44 -20.68
CA ASP A 231 24.04 26.75 -21.63
C ASP A 231 24.56 25.34 -21.99
N LYS A 232 25.89 25.21 -22.05
CA LYS A 232 26.54 23.90 -22.25
C LYS A 232 26.25 22.93 -21.10
N GLN A 233 26.15 23.40 -19.85
CA GLN A 233 25.83 22.52 -18.71
C GLN A 233 24.37 22.08 -18.76
N VAL A 234 23.44 22.99 -19.06
CA VAL A 234 22.02 22.66 -19.30
C VAL A 234 21.89 21.56 -20.37
N THR A 235 22.63 21.68 -21.47
CA THR A 235 22.66 20.65 -22.53
C THR A 235 23.22 19.31 -22.05
N ALA A 236 24.24 19.34 -21.18
CA ALA A 236 24.83 18.14 -20.60
C ALA A 236 23.83 17.43 -19.66
N ASP A 237 23.09 18.18 -18.84
CA ASP A 237 22.07 17.63 -17.94
C ASP A 237 20.90 17.02 -18.71
N LEU A 238 20.42 17.68 -19.78
CA LEU A 238 19.42 17.11 -20.69
C LEU A 238 19.91 15.78 -21.29
N THR A 239 21.18 15.72 -21.69
CA THR A 239 21.78 14.50 -22.22
C THR A 239 21.84 13.40 -21.17
N ALA A 240 22.20 13.75 -19.92
CA ALA A 240 22.24 12.82 -18.80
C ALA A 240 20.86 12.29 -18.42
N MET A 241 19.82 13.13 -18.41
CA MET A 241 18.43 12.70 -18.19
C MET A 241 17.97 11.71 -19.26
N ASN A 242 18.25 12.01 -20.54
CA ASN A 242 17.87 11.14 -21.67
C ASN A 242 18.65 9.81 -21.71
N ALA A 243 19.80 9.73 -21.03
CA ALA A 243 20.59 8.50 -20.95
C ALA A 243 20.04 7.49 -19.92
N LEU A 244 19.12 7.90 -19.05
CA LEU A 244 18.52 7.01 -18.06
C LEU A 244 17.52 6.05 -18.71
N ASP A 245 17.70 4.76 -18.46
CA ASP A 245 16.83 3.71 -18.99
C ASP A 245 15.67 3.40 -18.04
N PHE A 246 14.46 3.82 -18.45
CA PHE A 246 13.21 3.52 -17.73
C PHE A 246 12.54 2.22 -18.20
N THR A 247 13.17 1.47 -19.12
CA THR A 247 12.62 0.21 -19.65
C THR A 247 12.41 -0.81 -18.54
N GLY A 248 11.21 -1.38 -18.49
CA GLY A 248 10.87 -2.45 -17.55
C GLY A 248 10.67 -2.00 -16.09
N ILE A 249 10.67 -0.71 -15.79
CA ILE A 249 10.42 -0.20 -14.42
C ILE A 249 9.06 -0.64 -13.87
N ALA A 250 8.00 -0.58 -14.68
CA ALA A 250 6.67 -1.05 -14.27
C ALA A 250 6.69 -2.54 -13.87
N ALA A 251 7.47 -3.37 -14.59
CA ALA A 251 7.62 -4.79 -14.27
C ALA A 251 8.39 -5.00 -12.96
N LYS A 252 9.43 -4.19 -12.68
CA LYS A 252 10.16 -4.24 -11.40
C LYS A 252 9.25 -3.89 -10.22
N ILE A 253 8.45 -2.83 -10.34
CA ILE A 253 7.49 -2.42 -9.31
C ILE A 253 6.44 -3.52 -9.10
N LYS A 254 5.84 -4.03 -10.18
CA LYS A 254 4.90 -5.15 -10.11
C LYS A 254 5.51 -6.37 -9.39
N SER A 255 6.72 -6.77 -9.78
CA SER A 255 7.42 -7.88 -9.14
C SER A 255 7.67 -7.65 -7.66
N TYR A 256 7.91 -6.40 -7.24
CA TYR A 256 8.08 -6.06 -5.83
C TYR A 256 6.79 -6.32 -5.03
N TYR A 257 5.62 -5.95 -5.55
CA TYR A 257 4.35 -6.09 -4.82
C TYR A 257 3.65 -7.45 -4.98
N GLN A 258 4.03 -8.26 -5.98
CA GLN A 258 3.38 -9.53 -6.29
C GLN A 258 3.29 -10.47 -5.08
N HIS A 259 4.34 -10.55 -4.26
CA HIS A 259 4.36 -11.43 -3.10
C HIS A 259 3.25 -11.13 -2.09
N TYR A 260 2.84 -9.87 -1.90
CA TYR A 260 1.75 -9.53 -0.99
C TYR A 260 0.41 -10.10 -1.44
N ARG A 261 0.16 -10.13 -2.77
CA ARG A 261 -1.03 -10.74 -3.34
C ARG A 261 -1.00 -12.25 -3.18
N ASP A 262 0.16 -12.86 -3.39
CA ASP A 262 0.33 -14.31 -3.26
C ASP A 262 0.16 -14.74 -1.79
N ASP A 263 0.79 -14.04 -0.85
CA ASP A 263 0.66 -14.27 0.59
C ASP A 263 -0.77 -14.06 1.07
N PHE A 264 -1.45 -13.00 0.61
CA PHE A 264 -2.86 -12.77 0.91
C PHE A 264 -3.73 -13.96 0.49
N ASN A 265 -3.57 -14.44 -0.74
CA ASN A 265 -4.37 -15.55 -1.24
C ASN A 265 -4.04 -16.86 -0.51
N ALA A 266 -2.76 -17.16 -0.29
CA ALA A 266 -2.32 -18.36 0.41
C ALA A 266 -2.82 -18.41 1.87
N GLU A 267 -2.77 -17.29 2.59
CA GLU A 267 -3.25 -17.20 3.97
C GLU A 267 -4.78 -17.24 4.05
N MET A 268 -5.49 -16.61 3.09
CA MET A 268 -6.96 -16.73 3.01
C MET A 268 -7.43 -18.15 2.67
N ASP A 269 -6.68 -18.89 1.85
CA ASP A 269 -6.98 -20.30 1.59
C ASP A 269 -6.89 -21.12 2.89
N LYS A 270 -5.79 -20.97 3.66
CA LYS A 270 -5.63 -21.62 4.98
C LYS A 270 -6.71 -21.24 5.99
N ALA A 271 -7.24 -20.01 5.92
CA ALA A 271 -8.31 -19.57 6.80
C ALA A 271 -9.68 -20.16 6.43
N THR A 272 -9.91 -20.48 5.16
CA THR A 272 -11.24 -20.88 4.64
C THR A 272 -11.39 -22.38 4.41
N THR A 273 -10.29 -23.14 4.35
CA THR A 273 -10.27 -24.62 4.35
C THR A 273 -10.23 -25.19 5.74
#